data_AF-A0A5Q4FTJ9-F1
#
_entry.id   AF-A0A5Q4FTJ9-F1
#
_cell.length_a   1.000
_cell.length_b   1.000
_cell.length_c   1.000
_cell.angle_alpha   90.00
_cell.angle_beta   90.00
_cell.angle_gamma   90.00
#
_symmetry.space_group_name_H-M   'P 1'
#
loop_
_entity.id
_entity.type
_entity.pdbx_description
1 polymer ?
#
loop_
_entity_poly.entity_id
_entity_poly.type
_entity_poly.pdbx_seq_one_letter_code
_entity_poly.pdbx_strand_id
1 'polypeptide(L)'
;MSQAPPGAGDDPADRPEFGPSGYLPERAAKRARKIVLRAPLGAQWIVGALVAGALVVVAGVLFLQSGDAPPPEPWVAVAETSELGSSRYDADIDALIVTAGGRARAFAGAVDVEYCAASNRLESLDGGVWALTGRGLDGTPSLDEHPTLVSAGVLYVDPTRRAPAPEPMDDPVERGCT
;
A
#
# COMPACT_ATOMS: atom_id res chain seq x y z
N MET A 1 -9.39 -88.22 49.81
CA MET A 1 -9.45 -88.27 51.29
C MET A 1 -8.67 -87.08 51.84
N SER A 2 -9.14 -86.50 52.96
CA SER A 2 -8.45 -85.58 53.90
C SER A 2 -7.87 -84.23 53.44
N GLN A 3 -8.65 -83.17 53.74
CA GLN A 3 -8.34 -81.99 54.59
C GLN A 3 -6.98 -81.24 54.57
N ALA A 4 -7.10 -79.90 54.61
CA ALA A 4 -6.13 -78.86 55.03
C ALA A 4 -6.48 -78.36 56.46
N PRO A 5 -6.11 -77.16 57.01
CA PRO A 5 -5.16 -76.06 56.63
C PRO A 5 -4.15 -75.85 57.82
N PRO A 6 -3.75 -74.66 58.37
CA PRO A 6 -3.77 -73.23 57.95
C PRO A 6 -2.43 -72.45 58.19
N GLY A 7 -2.44 -71.11 57.96
CA GLY A 7 -1.40 -70.14 58.38
C GLY A 7 -1.17 -69.03 57.32
N ALA A 8 -2.00 -68.01 57.14
CA ALA A 8 -2.39 -66.90 58.03
C ALA A 8 -1.28 -65.83 58.23
N GLY A 9 -1.51 -64.62 57.70
CA GLY A 9 -0.61 -63.45 57.87
C GLY A 9 -0.85 -62.36 56.82
N ASP A 10 -1.87 -61.51 57.04
CA ASP A 10 -2.11 -60.27 56.26
C ASP A 10 -1.62 -59.05 57.07
N ASP A 11 -0.87 -58.16 56.40
CA ASP A 11 -0.49 -56.77 56.79
C ASP A 11 0.33 -56.56 58.10
N PRO A 12 1.00 -55.38 58.33
CA PRO A 12 0.85 -54.12 57.63
C PRO A 12 2.12 -53.41 57.10
N ALA A 13 1.92 -52.64 56.03
CA ALA A 13 2.55 -51.35 55.70
C ALA A 13 4.10 -51.23 55.75
N ASP A 14 4.69 -51.08 54.56
CA ASP A 14 5.86 -50.21 54.39
C ASP A 14 5.53 -49.06 53.40
N ARG A 15 5.90 -47.85 53.77
CA ARG A 15 5.36 -46.61 53.16
C ARG A 15 6.06 -46.28 51.84
N PRO A 16 5.37 -45.69 50.85
CA PRO A 16 6.07 -45.10 49.71
C PRO A 16 6.89 -43.90 50.19
N GLU A 17 8.22 -44.05 50.19
CA GLU A 17 9.20 -43.07 50.69
C GLU A 17 9.35 -41.86 49.74
N PHE A 18 8.27 -41.11 49.56
CA PHE A 18 8.31 -39.80 48.89
C PHE A 18 8.79 -38.73 49.88
N GLY A 19 10.10 -38.74 50.14
CA GLY A 19 10.80 -37.69 50.87
C GLY A 19 11.09 -36.44 50.00
N PRO A 20 11.23 -35.25 50.61
CA PRO A 20 11.36 -34.00 49.86
C PRO A 20 12.81 -33.73 49.39
N SER A 21 13.15 -34.10 48.16
CA SER A 21 14.05 -33.31 47.27
C SER A 21 14.35 -33.97 45.91
N GLY A 22 13.59 -33.61 44.88
CA GLY A 22 14.14 -33.19 43.58
C GLY A 22 14.92 -34.17 42.68
N TYR A 23 15.22 -35.41 43.07
CA TYR A 23 16.01 -36.33 42.25
C TYR A 23 15.22 -37.54 41.76
N LEU A 24 15.10 -37.63 40.43
CA LEU A 24 14.64 -38.82 39.72
C LEU A 24 15.48 -40.05 40.12
N PRO A 25 14.88 -41.24 40.29
CA PRO A 25 15.63 -42.44 40.65
C PRO A 25 16.75 -42.70 39.64
N GLU A 26 17.91 -43.20 40.11
CA GLU A 26 19.14 -43.36 39.29
C GLU A 26 18.90 -44.01 37.92
N ARG A 27 17.99 -44.99 37.86
CA ARG A 27 17.64 -45.73 36.63
C ARG A 27 16.91 -44.86 35.61
N ALA A 28 16.10 -43.91 36.07
CA ALA A 28 15.49 -42.87 35.24
C ALA A 28 16.53 -41.79 34.88
N ALA A 29 17.36 -41.33 35.83
CA ALA A 29 18.40 -40.34 35.57
C ALA A 29 19.45 -40.82 34.54
N LYS A 30 19.88 -42.09 34.60
CA LYS A 30 20.83 -42.69 33.64
C LYS A 30 20.24 -42.86 32.23
N ARG A 31 18.91 -43.01 32.09
CA ARG A 31 18.20 -42.99 30.79
C ARG A 31 17.86 -41.57 30.32
N ALA A 32 17.58 -40.66 31.25
CA ALA A 32 17.43 -39.23 31.02
C ALA A 32 18.80 -38.53 30.94
N ARG A 33 19.74 -39.12 30.17
CA ARG A 33 20.82 -38.31 29.58
C ARG A 33 20.11 -37.29 28.70
N LYS A 34 20.00 -36.06 29.22
CA LYS A 34 19.50 -34.88 28.53
C LYS A 34 20.09 -34.90 27.12
N ILE A 35 19.27 -35.29 26.14
CA ILE A 35 19.66 -35.28 24.74
C ILE A 35 19.72 -33.80 24.37
N VAL A 36 20.90 -33.21 24.60
CA VAL A 36 21.24 -31.89 24.10
C VAL A 36 21.47 -32.08 22.60
N LEU A 37 20.37 -32.17 21.86
CA LEU A 37 20.30 -32.02 20.41
C LEU A 37 20.64 -30.56 20.03
N ARG A 38 21.86 -30.17 20.40
CA ARG A 38 22.62 -29.16 19.69
C ARG A 38 23.47 -29.91 18.67
N ALA A 39 22.80 -30.51 17.68
CA ALA A 39 23.45 -30.63 16.39
C ALA A 39 23.86 -29.19 16.03
N PRO A 40 25.16 -28.87 15.91
CA PRO A 40 25.56 -27.52 15.60
C PRO A 40 24.86 -27.15 14.30
N LEU A 41 24.22 -25.97 14.27
CA LEU A 41 23.76 -25.35 13.03
C LEU A 41 25.02 -25.08 12.20
N GLY A 42 25.44 -26.08 11.43
CA GLY A 42 26.69 -26.04 10.68
C GLY A 42 26.66 -24.92 9.66
N ALA A 43 27.81 -24.60 9.06
CA ALA A 43 27.96 -23.50 8.10
C ALA A 43 26.88 -23.50 6.99
N GLN A 44 26.34 -24.67 6.63
CA GLN A 44 25.16 -24.85 5.77
C GLN A 44 23.96 -23.95 6.12
N TRP A 45 23.68 -23.68 7.40
CA TRP A 45 22.57 -22.81 7.83
C TRP A 45 22.89 -21.33 7.64
N ILE A 46 24.16 -20.93 7.79
CA ILE A 46 24.63 -19.57 7.50
C ILE A 46 24.55 -19.33 5.99
N VAL A 47 25.04 -20.28 5.19
CA VAL A 47 24.94 -20.23 3.72
C VAL A 47 23.47 -20.21 3.28
N GLY A 48 22.61 -21.05 3.87
CA GLY A 48 21.17 -21.06 3.58
C GLY A 48 20.49 -19.73 3.90
N ALA A 49 20.81 -19.10 5.02
CA ALA A 49 20.30 -17.78 5.38
C ALA A 49 20.80 -16.67 4.43
N LEU A 50 22.07 -16.72 4.01
CA LEU A 50 22.63 -15.78 3.03
C LEU A 50 21.98 -15.93 1.65
N VAL A 51 21.77 -17.17 1.18
CA VAL A 51 21.08 -17.45 -0.09
C VAL A 51 19.62 -16.99 -0.03
N ALA A 52 18.91 -17.29 1.06
CA ALA A 52 17.54 -16.84 1.25
C ALA A 52 17.43 -15.30 1.30
N GLY A 53 18.34 -14.63 2.01
CA GLY A 53 18.42 -13.17 2.03
C GLY A 53 18.70 -12.57 0.66
N ALA A 54 19.64 -13.14 -0.09
CA ALA A 54 19.94 -12.72 -1.45
C ALA A 54 18.74 -12.90 -2.39
N LEU A 55 18.01 -14.02 -2.30
CA LEU A 55 16.79 -14.25 -3.07
C LEU A 55 15.69 -13.23 -2.74
N VAL A 56 15.50 -12.88 -1.46
CA VAL A 56 14.54 -11.83 -1.06
C VAL A 56 14.94 -10.46 -1.60
N VAL A 57 16.23 -10.11 -1.58
CA VAL A 57 16.72 -8.84 -2.16
C VAL A 57 16.50 -8.82 -3.68
N VAL A 58 16.85 -9.89 -4.40
CA VAL A 58 16.64 -9.99 -5.85
C VAL A 58 15.15 -9.91 -6.19
N ALA A 59 14.29 -10.63 -5.47
CA ALA A 59 12.84 -10.56 -5.66
C ALA A 59 12.29 -9.15 -5.38
N GLY A 60 12.78 -8.47 -4.34
CA GLY A 60 12.42 -7.09 -4.04
C GLY A 60 12.83 -6.10 -5.14
N VAL A 61 14.04 -6.23 -5.68
CA VAL A 61 14.52 -5.38 -6.80
C VAL A 61 13.69 -5.63 -8.07
N LEU A 62 13.44 -6.89 -8.43
CA LEU A 62 12.61 -7.22 -9.59
C LEU A 62 11.16 -6.76 -9.43
N PHE A 63 10.61 -6.86 -8.22
CA PHE A 63 9.26 -6.38 -7.92
C PHE A 63 9.17 -4.85 -8.06
N LEU A 64 10.15 -4.10 -7.55
CA LEU A 64 10.20 -2.64 -7.72
C LEU A 64 10.29 -2.25 -9.19
N GLN A 65 11.13 -2.93 -9.99
CA GLN A 65 11.24 -2.72 -11.44
C GLN A 65 9.97 -3.11 -12.23
N SER A 66 9.10 -3.94 -11.65
CA SER A 66 7.85 -4.37 -12.29
C SER A 66 6.71 -3.37 -12.09
N GLY A 67 6.88 -2.37 -11.21
CA GLY A 67 5.87 -1.34 -10.92
C GLY A 67 5.71 -0.27 -12.01
N ASP A 68 6.67 -0.16 -12.93
CA ASP A 68 6.76 0.95 -13.89
C ASP A 68 6.05 0.68 -15.23
N ALA A 69 5.24 -0.39 -15.31
CA ALA A 69 4.45 -0.66 -16.51
C ALA A 69 3.41 0.46 -16.73
N PRO A 70 3.33 1.06 -17.94
CA PRO A 70 2.28 2.01 -18.27
C PRO A 70 0.88 1.37 -18.10
N PRO A 71 -0.14 2.14 -17.66
CA PRO A 71 -1.51 1.67 -17.72
C PRO A 71 -1.87 1.31 -19.18
N PRO A 72 -2.71 0.28 -19.40
CA PRO A 72 -3.18 -0.08 -20.74
C PRO A 72 -4.10 0.99 -21.32
N GLU A 73 -4.47 0.87 -22.59
CA GLU A 73 -5.56 1.66 -23.18
C GLU A 73 -6.84 1.62 -22.31
N PRO A 74 -7.61 2.71 -22.19
CA PRO A 74 -7.55 3.95 -22.99
C PRO A 74 -6.62 5.05 -22.45
N TRP A 75 -5.74 4.74 -21.49
CA TRP A 75 -4.89 5.75 -20.85
C TRP A 75 -3.78 6.27 -21.78
N VAL A 76 -3.75 7.59 -21.99
CA VAL A 76 -2.75 8.30 -22.80
C VAL A 76 -1.74 8.99 -21.89
N ALA A 77 -0.44 8.80 -22.15
CA ALA A 77 0.63 9.53 -21.45
C ALA A 77 0.67 10.98 -21.92
N VAL A 78 0.67 11.94 -21.00
CA VAL A 78 0.65 13.38 -21.31
C VAL A 78 2.02 14.03 -21.09
N ALA A 79 2.59 13.87 -19.91
CA ALA A 79 3.90 14.44 -19.56
C ALA A 79 4.49 13.78 -18.32
N GLU A 80 5.80 13.96 -18.09
CA GLU A 80 6.39 13.73 -16.78
C GLU A 80 5.90 14.79 -15.78
N THR A 81 5.58 14.36 -14.56
CA THR A 81 5.10 15.26 -13.49
C THR A 81 6.15 16.29 -13.04
N SER A 82 7.43 16.05 -13.33
CA SER A 82 8.56 16.98 -13.18
C SER A 82 8.57 18.12 -14.20
N GLU A 83 7.96 17.94 -15.36
CA GLU A 83 7.93 18.91 -16.47
C GLU A 83 6.63 19.74 -16.49
N LEU A 84 5.60 19.29 -15.78
CA LEU A 84 4.33 19.99 -15.69
C LEU A 84 4.44 21.30 -14.90
N GLY A 85 4.17 22.41 -15.59
CA GLY A 85 3.84 23.68 -14.94
C GLY A 85 2.48 23.63 -14.25
N SER A 86 2.09 24.74 -13.61
CA SER A 86 0.83 24.84 -12.85
C SER A 86 -0.42 24.67 -13.71
N SER A 87 -0.37 25.08 -14.98
CA SER A 87 -1.39 24.75 -15.98
C SER A 87 -0.80 24.75 -17.39
N ARG A 88 -1.33 23.91 -18.27
CA ARG A 88 -1.04 23.88 -19.72
C ARG A 88 -2.22 23.26 -20.44
N TYR A 89 -2.64 23.85 -21.58
CA TYR A 89 -3.53 23.18 -22.51
C TYR A 89 -2.79 22.10 -23.31
N ASP A 90 -3.40 20.94 -23.50
CA ASP A 90 -2.92 19.89 -24.39
C ASP A 90 -3.91 19.64 -25.53
N ALA A 91 -3.45 19.89 -26.76
CA ALA A 91 -4.26 19.85 -27.96
C ALA A 91 -4.47 18.43 -28.52
N ASP A 92 -3.62 17.45 -28.16
CA ASP A 92 -3.74 16.08 -28.67
C ASP A 92 -4.87 15.31 -27.96
N ILE A 93 -5.21 15.72 -26.72
CA ILE A 93 -6.30 15.15 -25.92
C ILE A 93 -7.44 16.15 -25.60
N ASP A 94 -7.42 17.34 -26.21
CA ASP A 94 -8.43 18.40 -26.03
C ASP A 94 -8.70 18.75 -24.55
N ALA A 95 -7.64 18.95 -23.75
CA ALA A 95 -7.77 19.11 -22.30
C ALA A 95 -6.78 20.11 -21.67
N LEU A 96 -7.29 20.92 -20.73
CA LEU A 96 -6.48 21.71 -19.81
C LEU A 96 -5.94 20.81 -18.69
N ILE A 97 -4.62 20.66 -18.63
CA ILE A 97 -3.93 20.05 -17.50
C ILE A 97 -3.68 21.12 -16.44
N VAL A 98 -4.06 20.84 -15.20
CA VAL A 98 -3.81 21.70 -14.04
C VAL A 98 -3.04 20.90 -12.99
N THR A 99 -1.91 21.44 -12.52
CA THR A 99 -1.19 20.90 -11.36
C THR A 99 -1.18 21.90 -10.21
N ALA A 100 -1.85 21.54 -9.11
CA ALA A 100 -1.99 22.39 -7.94
C ALA A 100 -2.14 21.55 -6.66
N GLY A 101 -1.50 21.97 -5.57
CA GLY A 101 -1.62 21.28 -4.27
C GLY A 101 -1.18 19.82 -4.28
N GLY A 102 -0.21 19.45 -5.13
CA GLY A 102 0.26 18.06 -5.27
C GLY A 102 -0.72 17.13 -6.00
N ARG A 103 -1.64 17.68 -6.79
CA ARG A 103 -2.61 16.93 -7.60
C ARG A 103 -2.58 17.43 -9.05
N ALA A 104 -2.70 16.50 -9.99
CA ALA A 104 -2.93 16.79 -11.40
C ALA A 104 -4.40 16.50 -11.74
N ARG A 105 -5.01 17.35 -12.57
CA ARG A 105 -6.36 17.20 -13.11
C ARG A 105 -6.35 17.54 -14.60
N ALA A 106 -7.31 17.01 -15.36
CA ALA A 106 -7.47 17.28 -16.78
C ALA A 106 -8.92 17.69 -17.06
N PHE A 107 -9.15 18.90 -17.59
CA PHE A 107 -10.49 19.43 -17.87
C PHE A 107 -10.74 19.54 -19.38
N ALA A 108 -11.86 19.01 -19.86
CA ALA A 108 -12.13 18.87 -21.28
C ALA A 108 -12.47 20.22 -21.97
N GLY A 109 -11.92 20.46 -23.16
CA GLY A 109 -12.27 21.59 -24.05
C GLY A 109 -11.93 23.00 -23.51
N ALA A 110 -11.17 23.10 -22.43
CA ALA A 110 -10.89 24.36 -21.72
C ALA A 110 -9.67 25.10 -22.30
N VAL A 111 -9.73 25.48 -23.58
CA VAL A 111 -8.61 26.07 -24.35
C VAL A 111 -8.09 27.37 -23.74
N ASP A 112 -8.99 28.32 -23.47
CA ASP A 112 -8.66 29.68 -23.03
C ASP A 112 -8.80 29.86 -21.51
N VAL A 113 -8.42 28.83 -20.74
CA VAL A 113 -8.52 28.77 -19.28
C VAL A 113 -7.15 28.48 -18.67
N GLU A 114 -6.69 29.33 -17.75
CA GLU A 114 -5.39 29.18 -17.09
C GLU A 114 -5.51 29.17 -15.56
N TYR A 115 -4.51 28.61 -14.87
CA TYR A 115 -4.43 28.70 -13.41
C TYR A 115 -3.90 30.07 -12.96
N CYS A 116 -4.74 30.82 -12.25
CA CYS A 116 -4.34 32.04 -11.57
C CYS A 116 -3.84 31.74 -10.16
N ALA A 117 -2.55 31.96 -9.92
CA ALA A 117 -1.94 31.78 -8.60
C ALA A 117 -2.39 32.84 -7.57
N ALA A 118 -2.82 34.03 -8.00
CA ALA A 118 -3.23 35.12 -7.10
C ALA A 118 -4.59 34.86 -6.43
N SER A 119 -5.56 34.34 -7.19
CA SER A 119 -6.88 33.94 -6.69
C SER A 119 -6.95 32.45 -6.29
N ASN A 120 -5.95 31.65 -6.68
CA ASN A 120 -5.90 30.19 -6.54
C ASN A 120 -7.11 29.50 -7.22
N ARG A 121 -7.40 29.93 -8.46
CA ARG A 121 -8.54 29.51 -9.28
C ARG A 121 -8.11 29.26 -10.73
N LEU A 122 -9.02 28.72 -11.52
CA LEU A 122 -8.92 28.75 -12.97
C LEU A 122 -9.69 29.97 -13.47
N GLU A 123 -9.11 30.74 -14.37
CA GLU A 123 -9.69 31.97 -14.93
C GLU A 123 -9.54 31.97 -16.45
N SER A 124 -10.54 32.52 -17.14
CA SER A 124 -10.50 32.78 -18.58
C SER A 124 -10.48 34.27 -18.88
N LEU A 125 -9.91 34.65 -20.02
CA LEU A 125 -9.92 36.02 -20.53
C LEU A 125 -11.36 36.53 -20.76
N ASP A 126 -12.28 35.63 -21.13
CA ASP A 126 -13.71 35.93 -21.30
C ASP A 126 -14.47 36.09 -19.97
N GLY A 127 -13.78 35.92 -18.84
CA GLY A 127 -14.32 36.15 -17.50
C GLY A 127 -14.99 34.96 -16.81
N GLY A 128 -14.96 33.78 -17.42
CA GLY A 128 -15.27 32.54 -16.71
C GLY A 128 -14.30 32.31 -15.54
N VAL A 129 -14.83 31.87 -14.40
CA VAL A 129 -14.04 31.57 -13.18
C VAL A 129 -14.45 30.20 -12.65
N TRP A 130 -13.46 29.37 -12.32
CA TRP A 130 -13.69 28.04 -11.74
C TRP A 130 -12.79 27.79 -10.52
N ALA A 131 -13.31 27.02 -9.57
CA ALA A 131 -12.48 26.38 -8.56
C ALA A 131 -11.57 25.31 -9.21
N LEU A 132 -10.47 24.95 -8.53
CA LEU A 132 -9.53 23.89 -8.94
C LEU A 132 -10.15 22.48 -9.08
N THR A 133 -11.45 22.33 -8.81
CA THR A 133 -12.24 21.10 -9.07
C THR A 133 -13.04 21.17 -10.37
N GLY A 134 -12.80 22.16 -11.23
CA GLY A 134 -13.62 22.45 -12.42
C GLY A 134 -15.00 23.03 -12.10
N ARG A 135 -15.31 23.33 -10.83
CA ARG A 135 -16.62 23.91 -10.46
C ARG A 135 -16.68 25.37 -10.88
N GLY A 136 -17.62 25.71 -11.75
CA GLY A 136 -17.83 27.09 -12.18
C GLY A 136 -18.43 27.94 -11.05
N LEU A 137 -18.02 29.21 -11.03
CA LEU A 137 -18.35 30.22 -10.03
C LEU A 137 -18.94 31.46 -10.72
N ASP A 138 -19.64 32.32 -9.99
CA ASP A 138 -20.37 33.49 -10.54
C ASP A 138 -21.29 33.12 -11.73
N GLY A 139 -21.98 31.98 -11.64
CA GLY A 139 -22.86 31.46 -12.70
C GLY A 139 -22.13 30.86 -13.92
N THR A 140 -20.80 30.79 -13.92
CA THR A 140 -20.02 30.11 -14.97
C THR A 140 -20.38 28.61 -15.01
N PRO A 141 -20.60 28.00 -16.20
CA PRO A 141 -20.77 26.55 -16.31
C PRO A 141 -19.53 25.78 -15.85
N SER A 142 -19.71 24.72 -15.07
CA SER A 142 -18.60 23.85 -14.63
C SER A 142 -17.97 23.06 -15.78
N LEU A 143 -16.69 22.74 -15.63
CA LEU A 143 -15.90 21.93 -16.57
C LEU A 143 -16.08 20.44 -16.31
N ASP A 144 -16.18 19.66 -17.38
CA ASP A 144 -16.03 18.20 -17.34
C ASP A 144 -14.57 17.82 -17.02
N GLU A 145 -14.36 16.80 -16.19
CA GLU A 145 -13.02 16.30 -15.83
C GLU A 145 -12.74 14.95 -16.49
N HIS A 146 -11.62 14.83 -17.21
CA HIS A 146 -11.09 13.54 -17.66
C HIS A 146 -10.41 12.82 -16.49
N PRO A 147 -10.63 11.50 -16.30
CA PRO A 147 -9.91 10.74 -15.27
C PRO A 147 -8.40 10.85 -15.45
N THR A 148 -7.69 11.12 -14.35
CA THR A 148 -6.22 11.20 -14.31
C THR A 148 -5.62 10.10 -13.45
N LEU A 149 -4.45 9.61 -13.82
CA LEU A 149 -3.64 8.66 -13.05
C LEU A 149 -2.17 9.10 -13.12
N VAL A 150 -1.42 8.99 -12.02
CA VAL A 150 0.04 9.13 -12.05
C VAL A 150 0.66 7.75 -11.81
N SER A 151 1.51 7.31 -12.73
CA SER A 151 2.28 6.06 -12.62
C SER A 151 3.72 6.31 -13.03
N ALA A 152 4.69 5.76 -12.28
CA ALA A 152 6.14 5.95 -12.52
C ALA A 152 6.58 7.42 -12.75
N GLY A 153 5.89 8.39 -12.15
CA GLY A 153 6.17 9.83 -12.33
C GLY A 153 5.57 10.46 -13.59
N VAL A 154 4.88 9.69 -14.44
CA VAL A 154 4.19 10.18 -15.65
C VAL A 154 2.70 10.40 -15.36
N LEU A 155 2.15 11.51 -15.83
CA LEU A 155 0.70 11.77 -15.84
C LEU A 155 0.05 11.07 -17.04
N TYR A 156 -0.96 10.26 -16.75
CA TYR A 156 -1.85 9.64 -17.72
C TYR A 156 -3.25 10.22 -17.60
N VAL A 157 -3.92 10.38 -18.74
CA VAL A 157 -5.31 10.84 -18.85
C VAL A 157 -6.11 9.81 -19.64
N ASP A 158 -7.37 9.60 -19.27
CA ASP A 158 -8.35 8.83 -20.06
C ASP A 158 -9.25 9.81 -20.84
N PRO A 159 -8.90 10.15 -22.11
CA PRO A 159 -9.70 11.08 -22.90
C PRO A 159 -11.05 10.51 -23.33
N THR A 160 -11.28 9.20 -23.17
CA THR A 160 -12.51 8.52 -23.63
C THR A 160 -13.67 8.65 -22.64
N ARG A 161 -13.39 9.09 -21.41
CA ARG A 161 -14.39 9.26 -20.35
C ARG A 161 -14.31 10.66 -19.75
N ARG A 162 -15.47 11.16 -19.32
CA ARG A 162 -15.61 12.39 -18.54
C ARG A 162 -16.36 12.05 -17.25
N ALA A 163 -15.83 12.52 -16.12
CA ALA A 163 -16.55 12.55 -14.86
C ALA A 163 -17.59 13.69 -14.92
N PRO A 164 -18.82 13.50 -14.39
CA PRO A 164 -19.83 14.55 -14.38
C PRO A 164 -19.31 15.82 -13.69
N ALA A 165 -19.41 16.95 -14.37
CA ALA A 165 -19.05 18.24 -13.82
C ALA A 165 -19.84 18.51 -12.51
N PRO A 166 -19.21 19.08 -11.47
CA PRO A 166 -19.90 19.45 -10.24
C PRO A 166 -20.89 20.60 -10.50
N GLU A 167 -21.98 20.69 -9.73
CA GLU A 167 -22.96 21.79 -9.86
C GLU A 167 -22.26 23.17 -9.73
N PRO A 168 -22.52 24.14 -10.62
CA PRO A 168 -21.92 25.47 -10.53
C PRO A 168 -22.44 26.22 -9.29
N MET A 169 -21.78 27.33 -8.94
CA MET A 169 -22.20 28.22 -7.86
C MET A 169 -22.42 29.65 -8.38
N ASP A 170 -23.48 30.29 -7.90
CA ASP A 170 -23.86 31.66 -8.25
C ASP A 170 -23.29 32.70 -7.26
N ASP A 171 -22.42 32.29 -6.33
CA ASP A 171 -21.74 33.20 -5.41
C ASP A 171 -20.77 34.10 -6.19
N PRO A 172 -20.86 35.44 -6.08
CA PRO A 172 -20.02 36.35 -6.84
C PRO A 172 -18.56 36.26 -6.41
N VAL A 173 -17.65 36.23 -7.39
CA VAL A 173 -16.22 36.06 -7.14
C VAL A 173 -15.38 37.02 -7.98
N GLU A 174 -14.45 37.70 -7.30
CA GLU A 174 -13.46 38.56 -7.95
C GLU A 174 -12.34 37.73 -8.60
N ARG A 175 -11.88 38.17 -9.78
CA ARG A 175 -10.76 37.56 -10.53
C ARG A 175 -9.41 38.06 -9.98
N GLY A 176 -8.37 37.25 -10.12
CA GLY A 176 -7.03 37.56 -9.59
C GLY A 176 -5.99 37.92 -10.66
N CYS A 177 -6.13 37.41 -11.88
CA CYS A 177 -5.12 37.54 -12.93
C CYS A 177 -5.61 38.25 -14.20
N THR A 178 -6.94 38.43 -14.36
CA THR A 178 -7.58 39.05 -15.53
C THR A 178 -8.60 40.11 -15.18
#